data_AF-A0A6L9QSD2-F1
#
_entry.id   AF-A0A6L9QSD2-F1
#
_cell.length_a   1.000
_cell.length_b   1.000
_cell.length_c   1.000
_cell.angle_alpha   90.00
_cell.angle_beta   90.00
_cell.angle_gamma   90.00
#
_symmetry.space_group_name_H-M   'P 1'
#
loop_
_entity.id
_entity.type
_entity.pdbx_description
1 polymer ?
#
loop_
_entity_poly.entity_id
_entity_poly.type
_entity_poly.pdbx_seq_one_letter_code
_entity_poly.pdbx_strand_id
1 'polypeptide(L)'
;MGLSGPGALSTARVLALTGLDEHGADSLVVIPRPDATALFGLAEDEFLDDDTDGLFIPGNLDAALAYLETELAIRRNTGVTQARRLLLVADCAQEIDRIQALLTQHVGSVSAILLGSWTGDAASVDDSGQVSAPPALAATLPDRVPALSRTEARDRLLAALARHKETKKPSSKRRSSPRRP
;
A
#
# COMPACT_ATOMS: atom_id res chain seq x y z
N MET A 1 -1.57 -5.28 -10.69
CA MET A 1 -2.80 -5.15 -11.51
C MET A 1 -3.03 -3.68 -11.81
N GLY A 2 -3.50 -3.37 -13.01
CA GLY A 2 -3.98 -2.04 -13.37
C GLY A 2 -5.43 -1.82 -12.94
N LEU A 3 -5.80 -0.57 -12.66
CA LEU A 3 -7.17 -0.11 -12.47
C LEU A 3 -7.47 1.03 -13.43
N SER A 4 -8.60 0.93 -14.13
CA SER A 4 -9.08 1.95 -15.06
C SER A 4 -10.58 2.22 -14.87
N GLY A 5 -11.07 3.27 -15.52
CA GLY A 5 -12.47 3.68 -15.40
C GLY A 5 -12.74 4.63 -14.23
N PRO A 6 -13.96 5.20 -14.14
CA PRO A 6 -14.28 6.24 -13.18
C PRO A 6 -14.23 5.78 -11.71
N GLY A 7 -14.46 4.50 -11.45
CA GLY A 7 -14.37 3.89 -10.12
C GLY A 7 -12.94 3.52 -9.69
N ALA A 8 -11.92 3.72 -10.54
CA ALA A 8 -10.56 3.26 -10.28
C ALA A 8 -9.93 3.89 -9.03
N LEU A 9 -10.02 5.21 -8.87
CA LEU A 9 -9.47 5.90 -7.69
C LEU A 9 -10.18 5.50 -6.41
N SER A 10 -11.52 5.33 -6.46
CA SER A 10 -12.30 4.83 -5.33
C SER A 10 -11.84 3.43 -4.92
N THR A 11 -11.65 2.56 -5.90
CA THR A 11 -11.20 1.17 -5.68
C THR A 11 -9.78 1.12 -5.14
N ALA A 12 -8.87 1.93 -5.68
CA ALA A 12 -7.50 2.04 -5.19
C ALA A 12 -7.46 2.47 -3.71
N ARG A 13 -8.31 3.41 -3.28
CA ARG A 13 -8.42 3.79 -1.86
C ARG A 13 -8.85 2.61 -1.00
N VAL A 14 -9.89 1.88 -1.41
CA VAL A 14 -10.39 0.72 -0.67
C VAL A 14 -9.28 -0.32 -0.51
N LEU A 15 -8.64 -0.72 -1.61
CA LEU A 15 -7.61 -1.76 -1.58
C LEU A 15 -6.36 -1.34 -0.80
N ALA A 16 -5.93 -0.07 -0.93
CA ALA A 16 -4.81 0.47 -0.15
C ALA A 16 -5.12 0.46 1.35
N LEU A 17 -6.33 0.88 1.75
CA LEU A 17 -6.77 0.85 3.14
C LEU A 17 -6.92 -0.58 3.66
N THR A 18 -7.46 -1.51 2.87
CA THR A 18 -7.51 -2.93 3.25
C THR A 18 -6.11 -3.47 3.52
N GLY A 19 -5.13 -3.15 2.66
CA GLY A 19 -3.73 -3.54 2.87
C GLY A 19 -3.14 -2.97 4.17
N LEU A 20 -3.55 -1.77 4.57
CA LEU A 20 -3.07 -1.11 5.78
C LEU A 20 -3.81 -1.58 7.06
N ASP A 21 -5.14 -1.69 7.01
CA ASP A 21 -6.00 -2.01 8.14
C ASP A 21 -6.01 -3.50 8.48
N GLU A 22 -6.18 -4.36 7.49
CA GLU A 22 -6.29 -5.81 7.70
C GLU A 22 -4.93 -6.49 7.72
N HIS A 23 -3.93 -5.90 7.06
CA HIS A 23 -2.62 -6.49 6.86
C HIS A 23 -1.44 -5.62 7.31
N GLY A 24 -1.66 -4.53 8.05
CA GLY A 24 -0.60 -3.59 8.46
C GLY A 24 0.57 -4.20 9.25
N ALA A 25 0.35 -5.31 9.94
CA ALA A 25 1.42 -6.05 10.63
C ALA A 25 2.33 -6.84 9.65
N ASP A 26 1.71 -7.37 8.59
CA ASP A 26 2.31 -8.33 7.64
C ASP A 26 2.57 -7.72 6.25
N SER A 27 2.19 -6.47 6.02
CA SER A 27 2.35 -5.76 4.77
C SER A 27 2.90 -4.35 4.98
N LEU A 28 3.70 -3.90 4.02
CA LEU A 28 4.11 -2.51 3.89
C LEU A 28 3.48 -1.97 2.61
N VAL A 29 2.57 -1.01 2.78
CA VAL A 29 1.98 -0.25 1.68
C VAL A 29 2.93 0.91 1.34
N VAL A 30 3.33 1.01 0.08
CA VAL A 30 4.22 2.05 -0.44
C VAL A 30 3.42 2.90 -1.43
N ILE A 31 3.27 4.19 -1.14
CA ILE A 31 2.48 5.13 -1.95
C ILE A 31 3.30 6.38 -2.21
N PRO A 32 3.69 6.70 -3.46
CA PRO A 32 4.39 7.95 -3.75
C PRO A 32 3.58 9.17 -3.29
N ARG A 33 4.28 10.22 -2.87
CA ARG A 33 3.68 11.45 -2.35
C ARG A 33 2.58 12.03 -3.26
N PRO A 34 2.78 12.17 -4.59
CA PRO A 34 1.72 12.68 -5.48
C PRO A 34 0.47 11.80 -5.48
N ASP A 35 0.65 10.49 -5.44
CA ASP A 35 -0.45 9.51 -5.42
C ASP A 35 -1.18 9.52 -4.07
N ALA A 36 -0.45 9.68 -2.97
CA ALA A 36 -1.04 9.82 -1.64
C ALA A 36 -1.90 11.10 -1.54
N THR A 37 -1.46 12.21 -2.13
CA THR A 37 -2.28 13.44 -2.27
C THR A 37 -3.52 13.17 -3.12
N ALA A 38 -3.39 12.49 -4.26
CA ALA A 38 -4.53 12.22 -5.15
C ALA A 38 -5.58 11.27 -4.50
N LEU A 39 -5.10 10.23 -3.82
CA LEU A 39 -5.94 9.20 -3.22
C LEU A 39 -6.58 9.65 -1.90
N PHE A 40 -5.82 10.32 -1.04
CA PHE A 40 -6.27 10.62 0.33
C PHE A 40 -6.34 12.12 0.64
N GLY A 41 -5.88 13.01 -0.25
CA GLY A 41 -5.90 14.45 0.01
C GLY A 41 -5.04 14.85 1.21
N LEU A 42 -3.92 14.15 1.41
CA LEU A 42 -2.90 14.52 2.39
C LEU A 42 -2.17 15.79 1.94
N ALA A 43 -2.04 16.74 2.86
CA ALA A 43 -1.22 17.93 2.69
C ALA A 43 0.28 17.65 2.93
N GLU A 44 1.13 18.59 2.52
CA GLU A 44 2.59 18.43 2.60
C GLU A 44 3.14 18.24 4.02
N ASP A 45 2.46 18.83 5.00
CA ASP A 45 2.74 18.74 6.43
C ASP A 45 2.13 17.49 7.09
N GLU A 46 1.22 16.80 6.39
CA GLU A 46 0.60 15.55 6.86
C GLU A 46 1.34 14.30 6.39
N PHE A 47 2.39 14.46 5.58
CA PHE A 47 3.25 13.35 5.23
C PHE A 47 3.98 12.87 6.48
N LEU A 48 3.70 11.62 6.81
CA LEU A 48 4.07 11.00 8.06
C LEU A 48 5.59 10.84 8.16
N ASP A 49 6.10 10.85 9.39
CA ASP A 49 7.48 10.46 9.66
C ASP A 49 7.72 9.02 9.18
N ASP A 50 8.97 8.72 8.79
CA ASP A 50 9.45 7.41 8.29
C ASP A 50 9.13 6.22 9.22
N ASP A 51 8.74 6.48 10.47
CA ASP A 51 8.49 5.48 11.52
C ASP A 51 7.05 4.93 11.56
N THR A 52 6.24 5.22 10.54
CA THR A 52 4.84 4.76 10.50
C THR A 52 4.75 3.29 10.09
N ASP A 53 4.36 2.44 11.03
CA ASP A 53 4.22 1.01 10.78
C ASP A 53 3.17 0.71 9.71
N GLY A 54 3.57 -0.02 8.67
CA GLY A 54 2.70 -0.52 7.61
C GLY A 54 2.49 0.42 6.42
N LEU A 55 2.95 1.68 6.48
CA LEU A 55 2.84 2.66 5.40
C LEU A 55 4.15 3.44 5.19
N PHE A 56 4.61 3.50 3.95
CA PHE A 56 5.76 4.31 3.53
C PHE A 56 5.36 5.25 2.38
N ILE A 57 5.64 6.55 2.54
CA ILE A 57 5.27 7.60 1.57
C ILE A 57 6.53 8.30 1.03
N PRO A 58 7.22 7.71 0.03
CA PRO A 58 8.38 8.31 -0.61
C PRO A 58 8.00 9.55 -1.43
N GLY A 59 8.98 10.43 -1.68
CA GLY A 59 8.74 11.73 -2.34
C GLY A 59 8.18 11.65 -3.76
N ASN A 60 8.46 10.57 -4.50
CA ASN A 60 7.99 10.34 -5.86
C ASN A 60 8.04 8.84 -6.22
N LEU A 61 7.60 8.48 -7.42
CA LEU A 61 7.56 7.10 -7.89
C LEU A 61 8.96 6.48 -8.02
N ASP A 62 9.94 7.22 -8.55
CA ASP A 62 11.32 6.75 -8.66
C ASP A 62 11.90 6.33 -7.30
N ALA A 63 11.72 7.16 -6.27
CA ALA A 63 12.14 6.87 -4.90
C ALA A 63 11.40 5.66 -4.31
N ALA A 64 10.12 5.49 -4.64
CA ALA A 64 9.35 4.31 -4.24
C ALA A 64 9.91 3.02 -4.83
N LEU A 65 10.23 3.04 -6.13
CA LEU A 65 10.78 1.89 -6.83
C LEU A 65 12.19 1.57 -6.34
N ALA A 66 13.04 2.58 -6.16
CA ALA A 66 14.39 2.40 -5.63
C ALA A 66 14.38 1.76 -4.23
N TYR A 67 13.45 2.19 -3.37
CA TYR A 67 13.25 1.58 -2.06
C TYR A 67 12.85 0.10 -2.17
N LEU A 68 11.82 -0.21 -2.98
CA LEU A 68 11.33 -1.58 -3.17
C LEU A 68 12.42 -2.51 -3.72
N GLU A 69 13.16 -2.05 -4.72
CA GLU A 69 14.28 -2.79 -5.32
C GLU A 69 15.36 -3.09 -4.29
N THR A 70 15.72 -2.11 -3.46
CA THR A 70 16.72 -2.28 -2.39
C THR A 70 16.25 -3.29 -1.36
N GLU A 71 15.01 -3.16 -0.88
CA GLU A 71 14.41 -4.08 0.09
C GLU A 71 14.36 -5.52 -0.44
N LEU A 72 13.96 -5.70 -1.69
CA LEU A 72 13.92 -7.01 -2.35
C LEU A 72 15.33 -7.60 -2.57
N ALA A 73 16.32 -6.77 -2.93
CA ALA A 73 17.71 -7.19 -3.06
C ALA A 73 18.29 -7.65 -1.71
N ILE A 74 18.01 -6.92 -0.62
CA ILE A 74 18.41 -7.30 0.74
C ILE A 74 17.81 -8.65 1.13
N ARG A 75 16.50 -8.84 0.92
CA ARG A 75 15.82 -10.11 1.22
C ARG A 75 16.41 -11.28 0.45
N ARG A 76 16.68 -11.08 -0.85
CA ARG A 76 17.32 -12.08 -1.70
C ARG A 76 18.72 -12.47 -1.19
N ASN A 77 19.51 -11.48 -0.79
CA ASN A 77 20.89 -11.71 -0.33
C ASN A 77 20.97 -12.32 1.07
N THR A 78 20.01 -12.01 1.94
CA THR A 78 19.97 -12.49 3.33
C THR A 78 19.21 -13.81 3.49
N GLY A 79 18.40 -14.19 2.51
CA GLY A 79 17.56 -15.38 2.57
C GLY A 79 16.38 -15.26 3.53
N VAL A 80 16.03 -14.04 3.96
CA VAL A 80 14.89 -13.80 4.86
C VAL A 80 13.58 -14.13 4.15
N THR A 81 12.88 -15.14 4.64
CA THR A 81 11.58 -15.60 4.09
C THR A 81 10.37 -15.05 4.86
N GLN A 82 10.57 -14.56 6.08
CA GLN A 82 9.51 -13.99 6.94
C GLN A 82 9.54 -12.45 6.93
N ALA A 83 9.43 -11.85 5.75
CA ALA A 83 9.36 -10.40 5.61
C ALA A 83 7.94 -9.92 5.26
N ARG A 84 7.62 -8.66 5.59
CA ARG A 84 6.33 -8.04 5.24
C ARG A 84 6.11 -8.07 3.72
N ARG A 85 4.91 -8.40 3.26
CA ARG A 85 4.49 -8.30 1.86
C ARG A 85 4.53 -6.85 1.40
N LEU A 86 5.12 -6.58 0.24
CA LEU A 86 5.23 -5.23 -0.30
C LEU A 86 4.04 -4.95 -1.23
N LEU A 87 3.35 -3.83 -1.02
CA LEU A 87 2.26 -3.37 -1.89
C LEU A 87 2.56 -1.96 -2.40
N LEU A 88 2.82 -1.82 -3.70
CA LEU A 88 2.92 -0.51 -4.36
C LEU A 88 1.52 -0.02 -4.77
N VAL A 89 1.19 1.24 -4.49
CA VAL A 89 -0.01 1.91 -5.03
C VAL A 89 0.43 3.21 -5.69
N ALA A 90 0.32 3.29 -7.02
CA ALA A 90 0.85 4.43 -7.77
C ALA A 90 0.17 4.62 -9.13
N ASP A 91 0.14 5.86 -9.62
CA ASP A 91 0.02 6.14 -11.05
C ASP A 91 1.33 5.73 -11.75
N CYS A 92 1.23 4.81 -12.71
CA CYS A 92 2.41 4.21 -13.34
C CYS A 92 2.92 4.97 -14.57
N ALA A 93 2.34 6.11 -14.95
CA ALA A 93 2.55 6.75 -16.26
C ALA A 93 4.02 6.96 -16.67
N GLN A 94 4.93 7.14 -15.72
CA GLN A 94 6.34 7.44 -15.99
C GLN A 94 7.28 6.22 -15.93
N GLU A 95 6.87 5.11 -15.30
CA GLU A 95 7.78 4.01 -14.90
C GLU A 95 7.20 2.61 -15.22
N ILE A 96 6.37 2.51 -16.26
CA ILE A 96 5.68 1.26 -16.65
C ILE A 96 6.67 0.09 -16.78
N ASP A 97 7.75 0.29 -17.54
CA ASP A 97 8.73 -0.77 -17.83
C ASP A 97 9.47 -1.24 -16.57
N ARG A 98 9.82 -0.29 -15.69
CA ARG A 98 10.51 -0.59 -14.43
C ARG A 98 9.61 -1.34 -13.46
N ILE A 99 8.34 -0.94 -13.37
CA ILE A 99 7.33 -1.65 -12.57
C ILE A 99 7.11 -3.07 -13.13
N GLN A 100 7.01 -3.22 -14.45
CA GLN A 100 6.85 -4.54 -15.08
C GLN A 100 8.05 -5.45 -14.79
N ALA A 101 9.28 -4.92 -14.90
CA ALA A 101 10.49 -5.66 -14.56
C ALA A 101 10.48 -6.09 -13.08
N LEU A 102 10.14 -5.19 -12.16
CA LEU A 102 10.05 -5.44 -10.73
C LEU A 102 9.08 -6.60 -10.41
N LEU A 103 7.86 -6.53 -10.96
CA LEU A 103 6.82 -7.55 -10.73
C LEU A 103 7.20 -8.92 -11.32
N THR A 104 7.87 -8.93 -12.46
CA THR A 104 8.28 -10.17 -13.15
C THR A 104 9.45 -10.85 -12.46
N GLN A 105 10.42 -10.07 -11.95
CA GLN A 105 11.60 -10.62 -11.27
C GLN A 105 11.29 -11.11 -9.85
N HIS A 106 10.26 -10.54 -9.20
CA HIS A 106 9.96 -10.76 -7.79
C HIS A 106 8.52 -11.28 -7.57
N VAL A 107 8.13 -12.30 -8.36
CA VAL A 107 6.81 -12.92 -8.29
C VAL A 107 6.48 -13.33 -6.85
N GLY A 108 5.34 -12.86 -6.34
CA GLY A 108 4.83 -13.16 -5.00
C GLY A 108 5.49 -12.39 -3.84
N SER A 109 6.57 -11.63 -4.10
CA SER A 109 7.26 -10.83 -3.07
C SER A 109 6.77 -9.38 -3.04
N VAL A 110 6.30 -8.88 -4.19
CA VAL A 110 5.72 -7.54 -4.35
C VAL A 110 4.42 -7.65 -5.14
N SER A 111 3.43 -6.88 -4.72
CA SER A 111 2.16 -6.67 -5.42
C SER A 111 2.01 -5.19 -5.76
N ALA A 112 1.21 -4.88 -6.77
CA ALA A 112 0.97 -3.49 -7.16
C ALA A 112 -0.47 -3.24 -7.57
N ILE A 113 -0.99 -2.08 -7.17
CA ILE A 113 -2.23 -1.47 -7.64
C ILE A 113 -1.82 -0.26 -8.47
N LEU A 114 -1.97 -0.36 -9.79
CA LEU A 114 -1.44 0.60 -10.74
C LEU A 114 -2.58 1.40 -11.35
N LEU A 115 -2.49 2.71 -11.24
CA LEU A 115 -3.38 3.68 -11.87
C LEU A 115 -2.73 4.22 -13.15
N GLY A 116 -3.51 4.94 -13.96
CA GLY A 116 -3.00 5.56 -15.18
C GLY A 116 -2.90 4.58 -16.35
N SER A 117 -1.89 4.75 -17.19
CA SER A 117 -1.76 4.09 -18.50
C SER A 117 -1.11 2.70 -18.45
N TRP A 118 -1.43 1.89 -17.44
CA TRP A 118 -0.89 0.53 -17.33
C TRP A 118 -1.30 -0.34 -18.53
N THR A 119 -0.34 -1.04 -19.13
CA THR A 119 -0.53 -1.82 -20.37
C THR A 119 -0.70 -3.33 -20.16
N GLY A 120 -0.45 -3.83 -18.94
CA GLY A 120 -0.66 -5.24 -18.58
C GLY A 120 -2.09 -5.53 -18.14
N ASP A 121 -2.28 -6.63 -17.40
CA ASP A 121 -3.58 -7.01 -16.85
C ASP A 121 -4.17 -5.89 -15.99
N ALA A 122 -5.36 -5.41 -16.38
CA ALA A 122 -6.07 -4.33 -15.72
C ALA A 122 -7.56 -4.65 -15.56
N ALA A 123 -8.12 -4.25 -14.43
CA ALA A 123 -9.57 -4.24 -14.22
C ALA A 123 -10.13 -2.84 -14.52
N SER A 124 -11.31 -2.80 -15.13
CA SER A 124 -12.10 -1.58 -15.30
C SER A 124 -13.16 -1.52 -14.21
N VAL A 125 -13.33 -0.35 -13.59
CA VAL A 125 -14.35 -0.12 -12.57
C VAL A 125 -15.21 1.07 -12.97
N ASP A 126 -16.52 0.86 -13.02
CA ASP A 126 -17.49 1.91 -13.35
C ASP A 126 -17.86 2.79 -12.13
N ASP A 127 -18.68 3.81 -12.38
CA ASP A 127 -19.16 4.78 -11.39
C ASP A 127 -19.99 4.13 -10.26
N SER A 128 -20.56 2.94 -10.51
CA SER A 128 -21.34 2.18 -9.53
C SER A 128 -20.47 1.23 -8.69
N GLY A 129 -19.17 1.15 -8.98
CA GLY A 129 -18.22 0.24 -8.35
C GLY A 129 -18.24 -1.17 -8.94
N GLN A 130 -18.92 -1.39 -10.07
CA GLN A 130 -18.92 -2.70 -10.74
C GLN A 130 -17.56 -2.96 -11.37
N VAL A 131 -17.00 -4.13 -11.09
CA VAL A 131 -15.69 -4.55 -11.60
C VAL A 131 -15.86 -5.39 -12.85
N SER A 132 -15.11 -5.06 -13.90
CA SER A 132 -14.92 -5.86 -15.10
C SER A 132 -13.44 -6.16 -15.24
N ALA A 133 -13.06 -7.44 -15.14
CA ALA A 133 -11.67 -7.86 -15.09
C ALA A 133 -11.40 -9.05 -16.02
N PRO A 134 -10.20 -9.14 -16.62
CA PRO A 134 -9.75 -10.34 -17.32
C PRO A 134 -9.78 -11.56 -16.39
N PRO A 135 -9.90 -12.80 -16.93
CA PRO A 135 -9.96 -14.01 -16.12
C PRO A 135 -8.81 -14.17 -15.10
N ALA A 136 -7.61 -13.69 -15.45
CA ALA A 136 -6.44 -13.70 -14.56
C ALA A 136 -6.64 -12.90 -13.27
N LEU A 137 -7.46 -11.83 -13.32
CA LEU A 137 -7.73 -10.95 -12.18
C LEU A 137 -9.11 -11.21 -11.54
N ALA A 138 -10.07 -11.72 -12.31
CA ALA A 138 -11.45 -11.94 -11.88
C ALA A 138 -11.56 -12.83 -10.63
N ALA A 139 -10.66 -13.81 -10.46
CA ALA A 139 -10.65 -14.67 -9.27
C ALA A 139 -10.17 -13.96 -7.98
N THR A 140 -9.56 -12.78 -8.10
CA THR A 140 -8.94 -12.04 -6.99
C THR A 140 -9.66 -10.75 -6.62
N LEU A 141 -10.62 -10.32 -7.45
CA LEU A 141 -11.38 -9.09 -7.25
C LEU A 141 -12.84 -9.42 -6.96
N PRO A 142 -13.49 -8.67 -6.06
CA PRO A 142 -14.94 -8.79 -5.89
C PRO A 142 -15.66 -8.27 -7.14
N ASP A 143 -16.87 -8.77 -7.38
CA ASP A 143 -17.72 -8.28 -8.48
C ASP A 143 -18.04 -6.79 -8.34
N ARG A 144 -18.09 -6.29 -7.10
CA ARG A 144 -18.37 -4.89 -6.80
C ARG A 144 -17.51 -4.40 -5.63
N VAL A 145 -16.98 -3.20 -5.78
CA VAL A 145 -16.22 -2.50 -4.74
C VAL A 145 -17.06 -1.32 -4.21
N PRO A 146 -17.15 -1.11 -2.89
CA PRO A 146 -17.88 0.03 -2.35
C PRO A 146 -17.25 1.35 -2.80
N ALA A 147 -18.10 2.34 -3.10
CA ALA A 147 -17.63 3.69 -3.34
C ALA A 147 -17.02 4.27 -2.06
N LEU A 148 -15.84 4.87 -2.18
CA LEU A 148 -15.11 5.49 -1.09
C LEU A 148 -14.61 6.86 -1.52
N SER A 149 -15.16 7.88 -0.86
CA SER A 149 -14.78 9.27 -1.12
C SER A 149 -13.34 9.53 -0.66
N ARG A 150 -12.71 10.56 -1.22
CA ARG A 150 -11.36 10.98 -0.81
C ARG A 150 -11.30 11.36 0.67
N THR A 151 -12.28 12.13 1.14
CA THR A 151 -12.34 12.58 2.55
C THR A 151 -12.52 11.40 3.49
N GLU A 152 -13.46 10.49 3.19
CA GLU A 152 -13.66 9.31 4.02
C GLU A 152 -12.43 8.39 4.02
N ALA A 153 -11.76 8.25 2.88
CA ALA A 153 -10.50 7.50 2.81
C ALA A 153 -9.40 8.14 3.67
N ARG A 154 -9.31 9.48 3.72
CA ARG A 154 -8.39 10.21 4.60
C ARG A 154 -8.67 9.92 6.07
N ASP A 155 -9.92 10.03 6.49
CA ASP A 155 -10.31 9.82 7.88
C ASP A 155 -10.00 8.38 8.32
N ARG A 156 -10.28 7.40 7.45
CA ARG A 156 -9.94 5.99 7.68
C ARG A 156 -8.43 5.76 7.74
N LEU A 157 -7.67 6.40 6.84
CA LEU A 157 -6.21 6.34 6.85
C LEU A 157 -5.65 6.85 8.18
N LEU A 158 -6.05 8.05 8.61
CA LEU A 158 -5.58 8.63 9.87
C LEU A 158 -5.96 7.75 11.08
N ALA A 159 -7.16 7.17 11.07
CA ALA A 159 -7.60 6.24 12.10
C ALA A 159 -6.76 4.95 12.13
N ALA A 160 -6.43 4.38 10.98
CA ALA A 160 -5.56 3.20 10.85
C ALA A 160 -4.18 3.47 11.48
N LEU A 161 -3.60 4.62 11.13
CA LEU A 161 -2.28 5.02 11.58
C LEU A 161 -2.24 5.33 13.09
N ALA A 162 -3.29 5.93 13.62
CA ALA A 162 -3.43 6.16 15.06
C ALA A 162 -3.42 4.82 15.84
N ARG A 163 -4.15 3.80 15.34
CA ARG A 163 -4.15 2.45 15.95
C ARG A 163 -2.76 1.83 15.97
N HIS A 164 -2.00 1.94 14.87
CA HIS A 164 -0.63 1.39 14.79
C HIS A 164 0.32 2.07 15.79
N LYS A 165 0.19 3.39 15.98
CA LYS A 165 0.97 4.14 16.99
C LYS A 165 0.63 3.70 18.42
N GLU A 166 -0.62 3.40 18.72
CA GLU A 166 -1.03 2.93 20.05
C GLU A 166 -0.48 1.55 20.39
N THR A 167 -0.48 0.62 19.43
CA THR A 167 0.11 -0.72 19.61
C THR A 167 1.62 -0.71 19.83
N LYS A 168 2.32 0.34 19.36
CA LYS A 168 3.77 0.52 19.51
C LYS A 168 4.19 1.04 20.89
N LYS A 169 3.27 1.55 21.72
CA LYS A 169 3.62 2.02 23.07
C LYS A 169 4.24 0.85 23.86
N PRO A 170 5.50 0.96 24.33
CA PRO A 170 6.17 -0.13 25.01
C PRO A 170 5.38 -0.47 26.27
N SER A 171 5.03 -1.75 26.42
CA SER A 171 4.52 -2.27 27.68
C SER A 171 5.46 -1.84 28.79
N SER A 172 4.94 -1.07 29.76
CA SER A 172 5.75 -0.50 30.83
C SER A 172 6.43 -1.65 31.58
N LYS A 173 7.75 -1.78 31.41
CA LYS A 173 8.56 -2.76 32.14
C LYS A 173 8.40 -2.54 33.66
N ARG A 174 7.75 -3.52 34.30
CA ARG A 174 8.26 -4.26 35.46
C ARG A 174 8.59 -3.40 36.71
N ARG A 175 7.61 -3.27 37.62
CA ARG A 175 7.86 -2.93 39.02
C ARG A 175 8.74 -4.03 39.65
N SER A 176 10.01 -3.72 39.87
CA SER A 176 10.91 -4.48 40.74
C SER A 176 10.33 -4.50 42.16
N SER A 177 10.10 -5.70 42.70
CA SER A 177 9.83 -5.86 44.13
C SER A 177 11.17 -5.85 44.88
N PRO A 178 11.37 -5.02 45.92
CA PRO A 178 12.56 -5.11 46.75
C PRO A 178 12.40 -6.30 47.69
N ARG A 179 13.33 -7.26 47.59
CA ARG A 179 13.46 -8.40 48.52
C ARG A 179 14.13 -7.87 49.79
N ARG A 180 13.40 -7.91 50.90
CA ARG A 180 13.84 -7.50 52.24
C ARG A 180 14.85 -8.52 52.82
N PRO A 181 15.93 -8.10 53.49
CA PRO A 181 16.58 -8.91 54.52
C PRO A 181 15.74 -8.94 55.81
#